data_AF-A0AAX3FPW1-F1
#
_entry.id   AF-A0AAX3FPW1-F1
#
_cell.length_a   1.000
_cell.length_b   1.000
_cell.length_c   1.000
_cell.angle_alpha   90.00
_cell.angle_beta   90.00
_cell.angle_gamma   90.00
#
_symmetry.space_group_name_H-M   'P 1'
#
loop_
_entity.id
_entity.type
_entity.pdbx_description
1 polymer ?
#
loop_
_entity_poly.entity_id
_entity_poly.type
_entity_poly.pdbx_seq_one_letter_code
_entity_poly.pdbx_strand_id
1 'polypeptide(L)'
;MKLLVTLCSMFFLVSCSFGGFKPPKLYYIWYSKNKKFESLIDLVDAKEKDMRTCGMDPVLGESGSAKTNLCLERKGWYLKGGPVCENELMWNQPLCIQWRAEHSKPNAKPWGK
;
A
#
# COMPACT_ATOMS: atom_id res chain seq x y z
N MET A 1 34.42 -0.49 41.11
CA MET A 1 32.99 -0.86 40.97
C MET A 1 32.11 0.26 40.44
N LYS A 2 32.10 1.46 41.05
CA LYS A 2 31.26 2.59 40.56
C LYS A 2 31.50 2.95 39.09
N LEU A 3 32.75 3.06 38.65
CA LEU A 3 33.13 3.43 37.26
C LEU A 3 32.66 2.40 36.20
N LEU A 4 32.66 1.11 36.56
CA LEU A 4 32.28 0.02 35.64
C LEU A 4 30.76 -0.04 35.42
N VAL A 5 30.00 0.29 36.47
CA VAL A 5 28.53 0.38 36.43
C VAL A 5 28.09 1.58 35.60
N THR A 6 28.79 2.72 35.69
CA THR A 6 28.49 3.90 34.86
C THR A 6 28.78 3.66 33.38
N LEU A 7 29.87 2.96 33.04
CA LEU A 7 30.18 2.63 31.64
C LEU A 7 29.11 1.70 31.03
N CYS A 8 28.69 0.66 31.76
CA CYS A 8 27.65 -0.26 31.26
C CYS A 8 26.32 0.46 31.01
N SER A 9 25.94 1.41 31.87
CA SER A 9 24.67 2.14 31.72
C SER A 9 24.63 3.02 30.46
N MET A 10 25.77 3.49 29.97
CA MET A 10 25.85 4.27 28.72
C MET A 10 25.66 3.39 27.47
N PHE A 11 26.14 2.14 27.48
CA PHE A 11 25.99 1.23 26.33
C PHE A 11 24.54 0.77 26.08
N PHE A 12 23.72 0.64 27.13
CA PHE A 12 22.29 0.32 26.99
C PHE A 12 21.44 1.44 26.38
N LEU A 13 21.91 2.69 26.43
CA LEU A 13 21.19 3.82 25.83
C LEU A 13 21.49 3.94 24.33
N VAL A 14 22.64 3.44 23.85
CA VAL A 14 23.00 3.48 22.42
C VAL A 14 22.39 2.33 21.61
N SER A 15 21.98 1.24 22.27
CA SER A 15 21.37 0.08 21.61
C SER A 15 19.93 0.33 21.12
N CYS A 16 19.26 1.40 21.55
CA CYS A 16 17.96 1.80 20.99
C CYS A 16 18.07 2.58 19.67
N SER A 17 19.27 3.02 19.27
CA SER A 17 19.48 3.84 18.06
C SER A 17 19.89 3.05 16.81
N PHE A 18 20.10 1.73 16.92
CA PHE A 18 20.47 0.88 15.79
C PHE A 18 19.23 0.38 15.02
N GLY A 19 18.67 1.26 14.19
CA GLY A 19 17.94 0.88 12.98
C GLY A 19 16.77 -0.10 13.17
N GLY A 20 16.09 -0.02 14.32
CA GLY A 20 14.99 -0.91 14.70
C GLY A 20 13.95 -1.10 13.59
N PHE A 21 13.58 -2.37 13.39
CA PHE A 21 12.50 -2.86 12.53
C PHE A 21 12.19 -2.00 11.28
N LYS A 22 12.74 -2.39 10.13
CA LYS A 22 12.24 -1.89 8.84
C LYS A 22 10.94 -2.63 8.52
N PRO A 23 9.79 -1.95 8.43
CA PRO A 23 8.56 -2.61 8.00
C PRO A 23 8.76 -3.18 6.59
N PRO A 24 8.03 -4.26 6.24
CA PRO A 24 8.04 -4.76 4.88
C PRO A 24 7.65 -3.64 3.91
N LYS A 25 8.24 -3.67 2.71
CA LYS A 25 7.84 -2.73 1.67
C LYS A 25 6.35 -2.92 1.37
N LEU A 26 5.63 -1.82 1.27
CA LEU A 26 4.27 -1.80 0.77
C LEU A 26 4.25 -2.43 -0.64
N TYR A 27 3.36 -3.39 -0.83
CA TYR A 27 3.11 -4.04 -2.09
C TYR A 27 2.29 -3.13 -3.04
N TYR A 28 1.36 -2.35 -2.50
CA TYR A 28 0.53 -1.40 -3.25
C TYR A 28 0.93 0.04 -3.01
N ILE A 29 1.29 0.72 -4.09
CA ILE A 29 1.51 2.17 -4.10
C ILE A 29 0.43 2.80 -4.97
N TRP A 30 -0.44 3.56 -4.31
CA TRP A 30 -1.58 4.25 -4.91
C TRP A 30 -1.23 5.67 -5.33
N TYR A 31 -1.62 6.03 -6.55
CA TYR A 31 -1.49 7.36 -7.10
C TYR A 31 -2.84 7.88 -7.59
N SER A 32 -3.06 9.18 -7.46
CA SER A 32 -4.18 9.83 -8.12
C SER A 32 -3.66 10.46 -9.41
N LYS A 33 -4.21 10.03 -10.56
CA LYS A 33 -3.88 10.65 -11.86
C LYS A 33 -4.82 11.80 -12.19
N ASN A 34 -6.06 11.72 -11.73
CA ASN A 34 -7.15 12.59 -12.21
C ASN A 34 -7.64 13.61 -11.17
N LYS A 35 -7.18 13.52 -9.91
CA LYS A 35 -7.53 14.50 -8.87
C LYS A 35 -6.44 15.57 -8.79
N LYS A 36 -6.87 16.83 -8.77
CA LYS A 36 -6.03 17.98 -8.44
C LYS A 36 -6.16 18.24 -6.94
N PHE A 37 -5.04 18.47 -6.28
CA PHE A 37 -4.97 18.80 -4.86
C PHE A 37 -4.18 20.09 -4.73
N GLU A 38 -4.70 21.03 -3.95
CA GLU A 38 -4.05 22.33 -3.71
C GLU A 38 -2.90 22.18 -2.71
N SER A 39 -2.99 21.20 -1.81
CA SER A 39 -1.97 20.90 -0.81
C SER A 39 -1.76 19.40 -0.59
N LEU A 40 -0.67 19.05 0.09
CA LEU A 40 -0.43 17.68 0.56
C LEU A 40 -1.51 17.22 1.55
N ILE A 41 -2.05 18.14 2.35
CA ILE A 41 -3.11 17.85 3.33
C ILE A 41 -4.36 17.40 2.57
N ASP A 42 -4.77 18.12 1.52
CA ASP A 42 -5.95 17.75 0.71
C ASP A 42 -5.80 16.37 0.05
N LEU A 43 -4.59 16.04 -0.39
CA LEU A 43 -4.28 14.73 -0.95
C LEU A 43 -4.48 13.62 0.09
N VAL A 44 -3.93 13.82 1.30
CA VAL A 44 -4.00 12.84 2.38
C VAL A 44 -5.45 12.67 2.86
N ASP A 45 -6.17 13.77 3.08
CA ASP A 45 -7.57 13.75 3.51
C ASP A 45 -8.48 13.05 2.49
N ALA A 46 -8.31 13.36 1.21
CA ALA A 46 -9.08 12.72 0.15
C ALA A 46 -8.77 11.22 0.05
N LYS A 47 -7.50 10.84 0.18
CA LYS A 47 -7.07 9.45 0.14
C LYS A 47 -7.63 8.68 1.34
N GLU A 48 -7.49 9.22 2.55
CA GLU A 48 -8.00 8.61 3.76
C GLU A 48 -9.51 8.40 3.70
N LYS A 49 -10.26 9.44 3.29
CA LYS A 49 -11.72 9.37 3.14
C LYS A 49 -12.14 8.29 2.16
N ASP A 50 -11.50 8.22 0.99
CA ASP A 50 -11.82 7.22 -0.03
C ASP A 50 -11.45 5.79 0.42
N MET A 51 -10.31 5.62 1.10
CA MET A 51 -9.90 4.34 1.67
C MET A 51 -10.91 3.84 2.70
N ARG A 52 -11.28 4.67 3.68
CA ARG A 52 -12.30 4.32 4.68
C ARG A 52 -13.65 3.98 4.03
N THR A 53 -14.05 4.74 3.02
CA THR A 53 -15.30 4.50 2.27
C THR A 53 -15.28 3.13 1.56
N CYS A 54 -14.12 2.69 1.07
CA CYS A 54 -13.96 1.38 0.44
C CYS A 54 -13.68 0.24 1.42
N GLY A 55 -13.61 0.51 2.73
CA GLY A 55 -13.26 -0.47 3.75
C GLY A 55 -11.78 -0.84 3.73
N MET A 56 -10.91 0.06 3.26
CA MET A 56 -9.45 -0.07 3.36
C MET A 56 -8.97 0.68 4.60
N ASP A 57 -8.06 0.06 5.36
CA ASP A 57 -7.35 0.74 6.44
C ASP A 57 -6.38 1.78 5.83
N PRO A 58 -6.55 3.08 6.10
CA PRO A 58 -5.68 4.11 5.55
C PRO A 58 -4.24 4.06 6.08
N VAL A 59 -4.00 3.42 7.23
CA VAL A 59 -2.65 3.26 7.79
C VAL A 59 -1.88 2.18 7.06
N LEU A 60 -2.52 1.04 6.78
CA LEU A 60 -1.92 -0.03 5.96
C LEU A 60 -1.85 0.37 4.49
N GLY A 61 -2.89 1.02 3.96
CA GLY A 61 -2.97 1.47 2.57
C GLY A 61 -3.13 0.34 1.55
N GLU A 62 -3.44 -0.88 2.03
CA GLU A 62 -3.52 -2.10 1.21
C GLU A 62 -4.69 -2.98 1.67
N SER A 63 -5.21 -3.79 0.75
CA SER A 63 -6.20 -4.80 1.09
C SER A 63 -5.95 -6.09 0.31
N GLY A 64 -6.13 -7.23 0.97
CA GLY A 64 -6.18 -8.55 0.31
C GLY A 64 -7.49 -8.78 -0.46
N SER A 65 -8.43 -7.84 -0.43
CA SER A 65 -9.73 -7.95 -1.09
C SER A 65 -9.74 -7.21 -2.43
N ALA A 66 -9.99 -7.96 -3.51
CA ALA A 66 -10.21 -7.38 -4.84
C ALA A 66 -11.35 -6.36 -4.85
N LYS A 67 -12.40 -6.57 -4.05
CA LYS A 67 -13.54 -5.65 -3.94
C LYS A 67 -13.11 -4.30 -3.38
N THR A 68 -12.32 -4.31 -2.31
CA THR A 68 -11.81 -3.09 -1.67
C THR A 68 -10.86 -2.33 -2.60
N ASN A 69 -9.93 -3.04 -3.24
CA ASN A 69 -8.98 -2.43 -4.17
C ASN A 69 -9.67 -1.87 -5.43
N LEU A 70 -10.61 -2.60 -6.04
CA LEU A 70 -11.37 -2.10 -7.20
C LEU A 70 -12.29 -0.93 -6.85
N CYS A 71 -12.84 -0.87 -5.63
CA CYS A 71 -13.57 0.30 -5.17
C CYS A 71 -12.69 1.55 -5.19
N LEU A 72 -11.45 1.43 -4.73
CA LEU A 72 -10.49 2.53 -4.71
C LEU A 72 -10.06 2.93 -6.13
N GLU A 73 -9.88 1.94 -7.01
CA GLU A 73 -9.60 2.17 -8.44
C GLU A 73 -10.71 2.94 -9.15
N ARG A 74 -11.97 2.58 -8.92
CA ARG A 74 -13.14 3.30 -9.44
C ARG A 74 -13.23 4.75 -8.94
N LYS A 75 -12.66 5.05 -7.77
CA LYS A 75 -12.58 6.42 -7.22
C LYS A 75 -11.42 7.24 -7.81
N GLY A 76 -10.66 6.68 -8.75
CA GLY A 76 -9.59 7.38 -9.48
C GLY A 76 -8.20 7.24 -8.85
N TRP A 77 -8.02 6.26 -7.96
CA TRP A 77 -6.72 5.90 -7.40
C TRP A 77 -6.15 4.68 -8.13
N TYR A 78 -4.96 4.77 -8.69
CA TYR A 78 -4.39 3.71 -9.51
C TYR A 78 -3.13 3.15 -8.86
N LEU A 79 -2.93 1.84 -8.98
CA LEU A 79 -1.68 1.22 -8.58
C LEU A 79 -0.58 1.58 -9.58
N LYS A 80 0.64 1.75 -9.08
CA LYS A 80 1.83 1.95 -9.92
C LYS A 80 2.00 0.86 -11.00
N GLY A 81 1.65 -0.37 -10.63
CA GLY A 81 1.82 -1.56 -11.47
C GLY A 81 0.71 -1.78 -12.51
N GLY A 82 -0.26 -0.88 -12.62
CA GLY A 82 -1.40 -1.03 -13.53
C GLY A 82 -2.71 -1.37 -12.81
N PRO A 83 -3.71 -1.93 -13.52
CA PRO A 83 -5.00 -2.26 -12.93
C PRO A 83 -4.89 -3.26 -11.78
N VAL A 84 -5.71 -3.11 -10.75
CA VAL A 84 -5.76 -4.00 -9.58
C VAL A 84 -5.91 -5.46 -9.98
N CYS A 85 -6.77 -5.74 -10.96
CA CYS A 85 -7.06 -7.12 -11.34
C CYS A 85 -6.04 -7.74 -12.29
N GLU A 86 -5.06 -6.98 -12.76
CA GLU A 86 -3.90 -7.50 -13.49
C GLU A 86 -2.70 -7.74 -12.58
N ASN A 87 -2.83 -7.41 -11.29
CA ASN A 87 -1.79 -7.63 -10.29
C ASN A 87 -1.69 -9.09 -9.82
N GLU A 88 -0.45 -9.54 -9.61
CA GLU A 88 0.01 -10.43 -8.56
C GLU A 88 -1.03 -11.27 -7.82
N LEU A 89 -1.33 -10.68 -6.67
CA LEU A 89 -2.10 -11.22 -5.57
C LEU A 89 -3.60 -11.24 -5.87
N MET A 90 -4.04 -10.45 -6.85
CA MET A 90 -5.45 -10.31 -7.22
C MET A 90 -5.83 -11.16 -8.42
N TRP A 91 -4.85 -11.75 -9.11
CA TRP A 91 -5.06 -12.44 -10.38
C TRP A 91 -6.12 -13.55 -10.30
N ASN A 92 -6.04 -14.41 -9.29
CA ASN A 92 -6.94 -15.55 -9.15
C ASN A 92 -8.25 -15.21 -8.40
N GLN A 93 -8.47 -13.95 -8.02
CA GLN A 93 -9.71 -13.55 -7.35
C GLN A 93 -10.90 -13.64 -8.33
N PRO A 94 -12.02 -14.27 -7.96
CA PRO A 94 -13.18 -14.44 -8.86
C PRO A 94 -13.68 -13.12 -9.45
N LEU A 95 -13.73 -12.07 -8.61
CA LEU A 95 -14.11 -10.72 -9.02
C LEU A 95 -13.18 -10.16 -10.10
N CYS A 96 -11.89 -10.47 -10.01
CA CYS A 96 -10.90 -10.02 -10.98
C CYS A 96 -10.89 -10.84 -12.26
N ILE A 97 -11.23 -12.13 -12.20
CA ILE A 97 -11.45 -12.95 -13.40
C ILE A 97 -12.61 -12.36 -14.22
N GLN A 98 -13.73 -12.03 -13.56
CA GLN A 98 -14.87 -11.39 -14.20
C GLN A 98 -14.49 -10.02 -14.77
N TRP A 99 -13.85 -9.17 -13.96
CA TRP A 99 -13.41 -7.84 -14.41
C TRP A 99 -12.49 -7.92 -15.63
N ARG A 100 -11.54 -8.87 -15.66
CA ARG A 100 -10.61 -9.01 -16.79
C ARG A 100 -11.30 -9.49 -18.07
N ALA A 101 -12.33 -10.32 -17.95
CA ALA A 101 -13.10 -10.75 -19.12
C ALA A 101 -13.76 -9.56 -19.85
N GLU A 102 -14.10 -8.50 -19.13
CA GLU A 102 -14.76 -7.31 -19.67
C GLU A 102 -13.78 -6.20 -20.07
N HIS A 103 -12.71 -6.01 -19.29
CA HIS A 103 -11.88 -4.82 -19.36
C HIS A 103 -10.43 -5.07 -19.81
N SER A 104 -9.95 -6.30 -19.70
CA SER A 104 -8.55 -6.61 -19.93
C SER A 104 -8.28 -7.05 -21.37
N LYS A 105 -7.03 -6.92 -21.80
CA LYS A 105 -6.61 -7.39 -23.12
C LYS A 105 -6.65 -8.93 -23.16
N PRO A 106 -6.98 -9.57 -24.29
CA PRO A 106 -7.01 -11.04 -24.42
C PRO A 106 -5.69 -11.73 -24.02
N ASN A 107 -4.60 -10.99 -24.12
CA ASN A 107 -3.22 -11.38 -23.84
C ASN A 107 -2.66 -10.72 -22.57
N ALA A 108 -3.52 -10.22 -21.68
CA ALA A 108 -3.14 -9.89 -20.33
C ALA A 108 -2.70 -11.17 -19.61
N LYS A 109 -1.41 -11.31 -19.37
CA LYS A 109 -0.76 -12.30 -18.51
C LYS A 109 0.49 -11.63 -17.93
N PRO A 110 0.79 -11.78 -16.64
CA PRO A 110 0.97 -10.52 -15.93
C PRO A 110 2.36 -10.35 -15.29
N TRP A 111 3.30 -11.27 -15.49
CA TRP A 111 4.70 -11.06 -15.12
C TRP A 111 5.58 -11.89 -16.06
N GLY A 112 6.32 -11.18 -16.92
CA GLY A 112 7.38 -11.77 -17.74
C GLY A 112 8.62 -12.02 -16.88
N LYS A 113 9.33 -13.11 -17.17
CA LYS A 113 10.61 -13.48 -16.54
C LYS A 113 11.60 -12.33 -16.47
#